data_AF-A0A952HKP7-F1
#
_entry.id   AF-A0A952HKP7-F1
#
_cell.length_a   1.000
_cell.length_b   1.000
_cell.length_c   1.000
_cell.angle_alpha   90.00
_cell.angle_beta   90.00
_cell.angle_gamma   90.00
#
_symmetry.space_group_name_H-M   'P 1'
#
loop_
_entity.id
_entity.type
_entity.pdbx_description
1 polymer ?
#
loop_
_entity_poly.entity_id
_entity_poly.type
_entity_poly.pdbx_seq_one_letter_code
_entity_poly.pdbx_strand_id
1 'polypeptide(L)'
;MKLEKLTKDLERILLKLEEVLSLEKSEINRDSAIKRFEIAFDIAWKTLKTYLEEKYGIICKSPKGCIREAFTQGLIEYDDYWLKIVDLRNNTVHIYSEYMADEVYEELP
;
A
#
# COMPACT_ATOMS: atom_id res chain seq x y z
N MET A 1 7.69 -12.51 -16.13
CA MET A 1 8.59 -11.32 -16.01
C MET A 1 8.53 -10.73 -14.59
N LYS A 2 9.43 -9.80 -14.20
CA LYS A 2 9.46 -9.20 -12.85
C LYS A 2 8.16 -8.50 -12.48
N LEU A 3 7.63 -7.67 -13.38
CA LEU A 3 6.35 -6.98 -13.20
C LEU A 3 5.19 -7.96 -12.94
N GLU A 4 5.05 -8.98 -13.77
CA GLU A 4 4.00 -10.00 -13.64
C GLU A 4 4.03 -10.71 -12.27
N LYS A 5 5.22 -11.01 -11.75
CA LYS A 5 5.37 -11.60 -10.41
C LYS A 5 4.89 -10.63 -9.33
N LEU A 6 5.30 -9.36 -9.40
CA LEU A 6 4.89 -8.33 -8.45
C LEU A 6 3.37 -8.11 -8.46
N THR A 7 2.75 -8.09 -9.65
CA THR A 7 1.29 -8.00 -9.79
C THR A 7 0.57 -9.18 -9.13
N LYS A 8 1.01 -10.42 -9.38
CA LYS A 8 0.44 -11.62 -8.74
C LYS A 8 0.62 -11.60 -7.22
N ASP A 9 1.79 -11.16 -6.74
CA ASP A 9 2.05 -11.02 -5.31
C ASP A 9 1.16 -9.93 -4.68
N LEU A 10 0.91 -8.82 -5.40
CA LEU A 10 0.03 -7.74 -4.99
C LEU A 10 -1.43 -8.20 -4.87
N GLU A 11 -1.96 -8.86 -5.90
CA GLU A 11 -3.32 -9.41 -5.89
C GLU A 11 -3.52 -10.33 -4.69
N ARG A 12 -2.56 -11.24 -4.44
CA ARG A 12 -2.63 -12.18 -3.32
C ARG A 12 -2.62 -11.49 -1.95
N ILE A 13 -1.80 -10.46 -1.75
CA ILE A 13 -1.76 -9.76 -0.46
C ILE A 13 -2.98 -8.87 -0.25
N LEU A 14 -3.56 -8.30 -1.32
CA LEU A 14 -4.80 -7.53 -1.24
C LEU A 14 -5.98 -8.41 -0.83
N LEU A 15 -6.14 -9.59 -1.44
CA LEU A 15 -7.15 -10.58 -1.02
C LEU A 15 -7.02 -10.95 0.46
N LYS A 16 -5.78 -11.11 0.91
CA LYS A 16 -5.44 -11.40 2.30
C LYS A 16 -5.76 -10.23 3.23
N LEU A 17 -5.59 -9.00 2.79
CA LEU A 17 -5.93 -7.80 3.56
C LEU A 17 -7.45 -7.71 3.70
N GLU A 18 -8.18 -7.86 2.60
CA GLU A 18 -9.65 -7.88 2.59
C GLU A 18 -10.21 -8.99 3.49
N GLU A 19 -9.64 -10.19 3.43
CA GLU A 19 -10.02 -11.31 4.29
C GLU A 19 -9.95 -10.94 5.78
N VAL A 20 -8.83 -10.38 6.24
CA VAL A 20 -8.67 -10.05 7.67
C VAL A 20 -9.51 -8.85 8.10
N LEU A 21 -9.76 -7.89 7.20
CA LEU A 21 -10.64 -6.75 7.47
C LEU A 21 -12.12 -7.19 7.57
N SER A 22 -12.49 -8.31 6.94
CA SER A 22 -13.83 -8.89 7.06
C SER A 22 -14.07 -9.64 8.38
N LEU A 23 -13.02 -9.94 9.15
CA LEU A 23 -13.11 -10.63 10.43
C LEU A 23 -13.51 -9.66 11.55
N GLU A 24 -14.07 -10.20 12.64
CA GLU A 24 -14.32 -9.41 13.85
C GLU A 24 -13.01 -8.81 14.38
N LYS A 25 -13.06 -7.52 14.74
CA LYS A 25 -11.90 -6.81 15.28
C LYS A 25 -11.46 -7.47 16.59
N SER A 26 -10.21 -7.92 16.60
CA SER A 26 -9.46 -8.36 17.78
C SER A 26 -8.03 -7.80 17.66
N GLU A 27 -7.25 -7.79 18.74
CA GLU A 27 -5.85 -7.34 18.68
C GLU A 27 -5.05 -8.10 17.60
N ILE A 28 -5.24 -9.42 17.52
CA ILE A 28 -4.57 -10.26 16.52
C ILE A 28 -5.00 -9.89 15.09
N ASN A 29 -6.30 -9.71 14.86
CA ASN A 29 -6.80 -9.36 13.53
C ASN A 29 -6.41 -7.93 13.13
N ARG A 30 -6.44 -7.00 14.08
CA ARG A 30 -5.99 -5.61 13.91
C ARG A 30 -4.53 -5.56 13.47
N ASP A 31 -3.65 -6.19 14.24
CA ASP A 31 -2.22 -6.18 13.98
C ASP A 31 -1.87 -6.93 12.67
N SER A 32 -2.61 -8.01 12.37
CA SER A 32 -2.52 -8.72 11.09
C SER A 32 -2.95 -7.84 9.91
N ALA A 33 -4.03 -7.08 10.03
CA ALA A 33 -4.50 -6.16 9.00
C ALA A 33 -3.49 -5.04 8.74
N ILE A 34 -2.99 -4.39 9.79
CA ILE A 34 -1.92 -3.38 9.70
C ILE A 34 -0.71 -3.98 8.99
N LYS A 35 -0.29 -5.19 9.36
CA LYS A 35 0.87 -5.82 8.72
C LYS A 35 0.64 -6.13 7.25
N ARG A 36 -0.55 -6.61 6.89
CA ARG A 36 -0.91 -6.90 5.50
C ARG A 36 -1.00 -5.62 4.67
N PHE A 37 -1.49 -4.53 5.24
CA PHE A 37 -1.47 -3.21 4.63
C PHE A 37 -0.05 -2.73 4.33
N GLU A 38 0.89 -2.83 5.29
CA GLU A 38 2.30 -2.47 5.05
C GLU A 38 2.90 -3.23 3.87
N ILE A 39 2.66 -4.55 3.82
CA ILE A 39 3.17 -5.42 2.76
C ILE A 39 2.49 -5.08 1.42
N ALA A 40 1.18 -4.87 1.42
CA ALA A 40 0.43 -4.50 0.23
C ALA A 40 0.92 -3.17 -0.34
N PHE A 41 1.11 -2.15 0.49
CA PHE A 41 1.69 -0.87 0.09
C PHE A 41 3.09 -1.08 -0.50
N ASP A 42 3.96 -1.83 0.19
CA ASP A 42 5.34 -2.04 -0.25
C ASP A 42 5.46 -2.80 -1.57
N ILE A 43 4.51 -3.69 -1.86
CA ILE A 43 4.44 -4.38 -3.16
C ILE A 43 3.81 -3.45 -4.20
N ALA A 44 2.76 -2.69 -3.87
CA ALA A 44 2.07 -1.79 -4.78
C ALA A 44 3.02 -0.74 -5.38
N TRP A 45 3.79 -0.02 -4.54
CA TRP A 45 4.69 1.00 -5.07
C TRP A 45 5.88 0.41 -5.85
N LYS A 46 6.34 -0.81 -5.52
CA LYS A 46 7.35 -1.54 -6.31
C LYS A 46 6.81 -2.02 -7.66
N THR A 47 5.54 -2.41 -7.70
CA THR A 47 4.81 -2.77 -8.92
C THR A 47 4.71 -1.54 -9.81
N LEU A 48 4.23 -0.42 -9.28
CA LEU A 48 4.13 0.84 -9.99
C LEU A 48 5.48 1.34 -10.50
N LYS A 49 6.52 1.28 -9.66
CA LYS A 49 7.89 1.61 -10.07
C LYS A 49 8.35 0.77 -11.25
N THR A 50 8.16 -0.55 -11.18
CA THR A 50 8.59 -1.47 -12.24
C THR A 50 7.78 -1.22 -13.52
N TYR A 51 6.48 -0.93 -13.40
CA TYR A 51 5.63 -0.60 -14.53
C TYR A 51 6.07 0.69 -15.24
N LEU A 52 6.30 1.77 -14.48
CA LEU A 52 6.80 3.05 -15.00
C LEU A 52 8.15 2.89 -15.71
N GLU A 53 9.05 2.09 -15.14
CA GLU A 53 10.36 1.80 -15.74
C GLU A 53 10.22 0.99 -17.03
N GLU A 54 9.46 -0.12 -17.03
CA GLU A 54 9.31 -1.02 -18.18
C GLU A 54 8.47 -0.44 -19.33
N LYS A 55 7.47 0.41 -19.03
CA LYS A 55 6.51 0.92 -20.04
C LYS A 55 6.77 2.35 -20.48
N TYR A 56 7.32 3.19 -19.61
CA TYR A 56 7.54 4.62 -19.86
C TYR A 56 9.01 5.02 -19.82
N GLY A 57 9.92 4.13 -19.37
CA GLY A 57 11.33 4.48 -19.16
C GLY A 57 11.54 5.44 -17.99
N ILE A 58 10.56 5.57 -17.09
CA ILE A 58 10.58 6.54 -15.97
C ILE A 58 11.11 5.85 -14.71
N ILE A 59 12.16 6.42 -14.11
CA ILE A 59 12.79 5.89 -12.89
C ILE A 59 12.37 6.73 -11.67
N CYS A 60 11.37 6.26 -10.94
CA CYS A 60 11.00 6.83 -9.64
C CYS A 60 11.77 6.16 -8.48
N LYS A 61 12.13 6.93 -7.45
CA LYS A 61 12.98 6.49 -6.33
C LYS A 61 12.28 6.44 -4.97
N SER A 62 11.02 6.84 -4.89
CA SER A 62 10.22 6.82 -3.66
C SER A 62 8.74 6.56 -3.98
N PRO A 63 7.93 6.04 -3.03
CA PRO A 63 6.50 5.80 -3.25
C PRO A 63 5.76 7.06 -3.73
N LYS A 64 5.96 8.19 -3.04
CA LYS A 64 5.39 9.49 -3.41
C LYS A 64 5.83 9.96 -4.80
N GLY A 65 7.07 9.68 -5.19
CA GLY A 65 7.57 9.97 -6.54
C GLY A 65 6.86 9.11 -7.59
N CYS A 66 6.73 7.81 -7.35
CA CYS A 66 6.06 6.90 -8.29
C CYS A 66 4.57 7.25 -8.46
N ILE A 67 3.87 7.60 -7.38
CA ILE A 67 2.46 8.03 -7.42
C ILE A 67 2.31 9.31 -8.25
N ARG A 68 3.19 10.31 -8.07
CA ARG A 68 3.17 11.54 -8.88
C ARG A 68 3.38 11.27 -10.37
N GLU A 69 4.35 10.42 -10.71
CA GLU A 69 4.56 10.02 -12.10
C GLU A 69 3.34 9.29 -12.66
N ALA A 70 2.70 8.44 -11.87
CA ALA A 70 1.49 7.74 -12.28
C ALA A 70 0.32 8.70 -12.56
N PHE A 71 0.16 9.78 -11.78
CA PHE A 71 -0.78 10.86 -12.12
C PHE A 71 -0.41 11.56 -13.44
N THR A 72 0.87 11.94 -13.61
CA THR A 72 1.35 12.62 -14.83
C THR A 72 1.13 11.78 -16.08
N GLN A 73 1.29 10.46 -15.99
CA GLN A 73 1.09 9.52 -17.09
C GLN A 73 -0.38 9.09 -17.27
N GLY A 74 -1.31 9.58 -16.43
CA GLY A 74 -2.74 9.23 -16.50
C GLY A 74 -3.06 7.79 -16.11
N LEU A 75 -2.20 7.13 -15.32
CA LEU A 75 -2.40 5.76 -14.86
C LEU A 75 -3.38 5.66 -13.69
N ILE A 76 -3.45 6.73 -12.89
CA ILE A 76 -4.36 6.89 -11.76
C ILE A 76 -4.85 8.34 -11.77
N GLU A 77 -6.07 8.55 -11.25
CA GLU A 77 -6.63 9.89 -11.08
C GLU A 77 -6.01 10.61 -9.89
N TYR A 78 -5.85 11.93 -9.97
CA TYR A 78 -5.39 12.72 -8.84
C TYR A 78 -6.41 12.62 -7.69
N ASP A 79 -5.98 11.99 -6.60
CA ASP A 79 -6.76 11.84 -5.39
C ASP A 79 -5.84 12.02 -4.18
N ASP A 80 -6.23 12.92 -3.27
CA ASP A 80 -5.52 13.15 -2.01
C ASP A 80 -5.49 11.88 -1.15
N TYR A 81 -6.38 10.92 -1.40
CA TYR A 81 -6.35 9.59 -0.81
C TYR A 81 -5.00 8.89 -0.98
N TRP A 82 -4.34 9.02 -2.13
CA TRP A 82 -3.02 8.41 -2.34
C TRP A 82 -1.95 9.00 -1.41
N LEU A 83 -2.03 10.30 -1.11
CA LEU A 83 -1.14 10.94 -0.15
C LEU A 83 -1.44 10.44 1.27
N LYS A 84 -2.72 10.34 1.63
CA LYS A 84 -3.14 9.76 2.92
C LYS A 84 -2.62 8.34 3.11
N ILE A 85 -2.68 7.50 2.10
CA ILE A 85 -2.19 6.12 2.16
C ILE A 85 -0.66 6.06 2.36
N VAL A 86 0.09 6.97 1.72
CA VAL A 86 1.55 7.09 1.95
C VAL A 86 1.84 7.50 3.38
N ASP A 87 1.11 8.48 3.90
CA ASP A 87 1.28 8.97 5.28
C ASP A 87 0.87 7.90 6.30
N LEU A 88 -0.23 7.20 6.06
CA LEU A 88 -0.68 6.06 6.87
C LEU A 88 0.41 4.99 6.97
N ARG A 89 1.02 4.59 5.85
CA ARG A 89 2.15 3.63 5.86
C ARG A 89 3.40 4.15 6.55
N ASN A 90 3.61 5.46 6.59
CA ASN A 90 4.71 6.02 7.38
C ASN A 90 4.37 6.02 8.88
N ASN A 91 3.10 6.12 9.24
CA ASN A 91 2.67 6.07 10.64
C ASN A 91 2.69 4.65 11.21
N THR A 92 2.54 3.59 10.40
CA THR A 92 2.55 2.20 10.90
C THR A 92 3.85 1.83 11.63
N VAL A 93 5.00 2.38 11.21
CA VAL A 93 6.29 2.12 11.86
C VAL A 93 6.47 2.84 13.20
N HIS A 94 5.54 3.74 13.53
CA HIS A 94 5.49 4.50 14.78
C HIS A 94 4.42 3.98 15.75
N ILE A 95 3.83 2.81 15.48
CA ILE A 95 2.91 2.17 16.40
C ILE A 95 3.70 1.62 17.59
N TYR A 96 3.68 2.36 18.70
CA TYR A 96 4.30 1.97 19.96
C TYR A 96 3.28 1.65 21.07
N SER A 97 1.98 1.77 20.76
CA SER A 97 0.88 1.53 21.70
C SER A 97 -0.35 0.96 20.99
N GLU A 98 -1.21 0.29 21.75
CA GLU A 98 -2.50 -0.22 21.25
C GLU A 98 -3.42 0.88 20.73
N TYR A 99 -3.45 2.02 21.43
CA TYR A 99 -4.24 3.19 21.01
C TYR A 99 -3.86 3.65 19.59
N MET A 100 -2.57 3.76 19.30
CA MET A 100 -2.09 4.11 17.95
C MET A 100 -2.40 3.02 16.92
N ALA A 101 -2.37 1.75 17.32
CA ALA A 101 -2.73 0.65 16.43
C ALA A 101 -4.22 0.70 16.06
N ASP A 102 -5.09 1.07 17.01
CA ASP A 102 -6.51 1.26 16.76
C ASP A 102 -6.78 2.44 15.81
N GLU A 103 -6.12 3.59 16.01
CA GLU A 103 -6.22 4.74 15.10
C GLU A 103 -5.79 4.37 13.67
N VAL A 104 -4.66 3.67 13.52
CA VAL A 104 -4.19 3.23 12.19
C VAL A 104 -5.15 2.22 11.56
N TYR A 105 -5.72 1.31 12.36
CA TYR A 105 -6.66 0.30 11.86
C TYR A 105 -7.96 0.92 11.33
N GLU A 106 -8.46 1.97 11.98
CA GLU A 106 -9.66 2.69 11.56
C GLU A 106 -9.49 3.45 10.23
N GLU A 107 -8.24 3.77 9.87
CA GLU A 107 -7.88 4.43 8.61
C GLU A 107 -7.53 3.43 7.49
N LEU A 108 -7.58 2.11 7.75
CA LEU A 108 -7.35 1.11 6.70
C LEU A 108 -8.50 1.13 5.67
N PRO A 109 -8.20 0.87 4.38
CA PRO A 109 -9.18 0.83 3.30
C PRO A 109 -10.33 -0.17 3.49
#